data_AF-A0AAE3VY02-F1
#
_entry.id   AF-A0AAE3VY02-F1
#
_cell.length_a   1.000
_cell.length_b   1.000
_cell.length_c   1.000
_cell.angle_alpha   90.00
_cell.angle_beta   90.00
_cell.angle_gamma   90.00
#
_symmetry.space_group_name_H-M   'P 1'
#
loop_
_entity.id
_entity.type
_entity.pdbx_description
1 polymer ?
#
loop_
_entity_poly.entity_id
_entity_poly.type
_entity_poly.pdbx_seq_one_letter_code
_entity_poly.pdbx_strand_id
1 'polypeptide(L)'
;MTGLLRRLDQRVLPPLGRGLARAGRTPGRLRFLTGAAVAASTAVLLTAVWAADRPPPAGDDTVGDVVRVGVAEGGSIPGYAAESDAELAALGGTDSAFALVTFTEYLAPDRLAAALDGRAVAVVVGRVPLPGTQTEIVRIAVQRLPADLIGGMRVIAERKDREAADYRRLSAKLTGDSAPESELRTVYDSGATVAAAEATAYRDGCSCLYAAVIRATPAELSALAGRPEVRVVDPARELSRLDRAVLLPPLPEQDDVVKPPVDGLTESMAPNGTPVTPGGR
;
A
#
# COMPACT_ATOMS: atom_id res chain seq x y z
N MET A 1 2.95 -37.36 -23.31
CA MET A 1 4.19 -36.87 -22.65
C MET A 1 4.89 -37.91 -21.76
N THR A 2 4.45 -39.18 -21.74
CA THR A 2 4.99 -40.26 -20.89
C THR A 2 6.19 -41.01 -21.49
N GLY A 3 6.50 -40.83 -22.77
CA GLY A 3 7.60 -41.51 -23.47
C GLY A 3 8.97 -40.85 -23.32
N LEU A 4 9.03 -39.55 -23.01
CA LEU A 4 10.29 -38.78 -22.93
C LEU A 4 11.02 -39.04 -21.61
N LEU A 5 10.28 -39.14 -20.50
CA LEU A 5 10.84 -39.42 -19.16
C LEU A 5 11.41 -40.84 -19.08
N ARG A 6 10.78 -41.83 -19.71
CA ARG A 6 11.26 -43.23 -19.74
C ARG A 6 12.54 -43.42 -20.57
N ARG A 7 12.77 -42.53 -21.55
CA ARG A 7 14.00 -42.53 -22.39
C ARG A 7 15.19 -41.89 -21.71
N LEU A 8 14.97 -40.93 -20.80
CA LEU A 8 16.02 -40.35 -19.97
C LEU A 8 16.48 -41.35 -18.90
N ASP A 9 15.55 -42.07 -18.28
CA ASP A 9 15.85 -43.02 -17.21
C ASP A 9 16.71 -44.21 -17.68
N GLN A 10 16.48 -44.71 -18.90
CA GLN A 10 17.25 -45.83 -19.46
C GLN A 10 18.64 -45.46 -20.00
N ARG A 11 18.91 -44.18 -20.29
CA ARG A 11 20.21 -43.74 -20.85
C ARG A 11 21.18 -43.19 -19.82
N VAL A 12 20.71 -42.69 -18.68
CA VAL A 12 21.54 -42.00 -17.69
C VAL A 12 21.97 -42.90 -16.52
N LEU A 13 21.16 -43.90 -16.15
CA LEU A 13 21.47 -44.80 -15.03
C LEU A 13 22.52 -45.90 -15.30
N PRO A 14 22.67 -46.49 -16.50
CA PRO A 14 23.67 -47.55 -16.73
C PRO A 14 25.15 -47.12 -16.69
N PRO A 15 25.57 -45.90 -17.10
CA PRO A 15 26.98 -45.50 -17.00
C PRO A 15 27.38 -45.08 -15.58
N LEU A 16 26.46 -44.57 -14.76
CA LEU A 16 26.76 -44.16 -13.37
C LEU A 16 26.91 -45.36 -12.42
N GLY A 17 26.16 -46.45 -12.63
CA GLY A 17 26.30 -47.69 -11.85
C GLY A 17 27.61 -48.45 -12.09
N ARG A 18 28.21 -48.32 -13.29
CA ARG A 18 29.46 -49.04 -13.65
C ARG A 18 30.74 -48.30 -13.25
N GLY A 19 30.67 -46.98 -13.01
CA GLY A 19 31.80 -46.20 -12.48
C GLY A 19 32.03 -46.42 -10.97
N LEU A 20 30.97 -46.70 -10.21
CA LEU A 20 31.05 -46.86 -8.75
C LEU A 20 31.49 -48.25 -8.29
N ALA A 21 31.37 -49.28 -9.15
CA ALA A 21 31.76 -50.66 -8.82
C ALA A 21 33.25 -50.98 -9.07
N ARG A 22 34.04 -50.03 -9.62
CA ARG A 22 35.48 -50.21 -9.91
C ARG A 22 36.39 -49.16 -9.26
N ALA A 23 35.91 -48.47 -8.22
CA ALA A 23 36.73 -47.62 -7.36
C ALA A 23 37.07 -48.37 -6.06
N GLY A 24 37.99 -49.32 -6.17
CA GLY A 24 38.63 -49.99 -5.04
C GLY A 24 39.34 -49.01 -4.11
N ARG A 25 39.34 -49.36 -2.82
CA ARG A 25 39.96 -48.68 -1.67
C ARG A 25 41.24 -47.89 -2.01
N THR A 26 41.17 -46.57 -1.92
CA THR A 26 42.35 -45.69 -1.83
C THR A 26 42.04 -44.45 -0.98
N PRO A 27 43.00 -43.97 -0.15
CA PRO A 27 42.80 -42.84 0.78
C PRO A 27 42.57 -41.48 0.10
N GLY A 28 42.68 -41.39 -1.24
CA GLY A 28 42.33 -40.20 -2.02
C GLY A 28 40.84 -39.95 -2.14
N ARG A 29 39.99 -40.96 -1.92
CA ARG A 29 38.53 -40.84 -2.06
C ARG A 29 37.92 -39.91 -1.01
N LEU A 30 38.46 -39.91 0.21
CA LEU A 30 37.99 -39.01 1.26
C LEU A 30 38.28 -37.55 0.92
N ARG A 31 39.48 -37.27 0.37
CA ARG A 31 39.89 -35.92 -0.07
C ARG A 31 39.10 -35.43 -1.28
N PHE A 32 38.77 -36.34 -2.20
CA PHE A 32 37.91 -36.01 -3.34
C PHE A 32 36.46 -35.76 -2.92
N LEU A 33 35.94 -36.56 -1.98
CA LEU A 33 34.58 -36.38 -1.45
C LEU A 33 34.47 -35.12 -0.59
N THR A 34 35.47 -34.79 0.23
CA THR A 34 35.47 -33.52 0.98
C THR A 34 35.63 -32.32 0.04
N GLY A 35 36.48 -32.41 -0.99
CA GLY A 35 36.60 -31.36 -2.01
C GLY A 35 35.28 -31.13 -2.77
N ALA A 36 34.60 -32.20 -3.16
CA ALA A 36 33.30 -32.13 -3.82
C ALA A 36 32.22 -31.55 -2.89
N ALA A 37 32.20 -31.94 -1.61
CA ALA A 37 31.25 -31.43 -0.63
C ALA A 37 31.44 -29.94 -0.35
N VAL A 38 32.70 -29.48 -0.22
CA VAL A 38 33.02 -28.05 -0.06
C VAL A 38 32.60 -27.27 -1.30
N ALA A 39 32.96 -27.74 -2.50
CA ALA A 39 32.58 -27.07 -3.75
C ALA A 39 31.07 -26.96 -3.93
N ALA A 40 30.31 -28.03 -3.59
CA ALA A 40 28.85 -28.01 -3.62
C ALA A 40 28.28 -27.02 -2.60
N SER A 41 28.82 -27.01 -1.37
CA SER A 41 28.39 -26.08 -0.32
C SER A 41 28.66 -24.62 -0.70
N THR A 42 29.83 -24.33 -1.26
CA THR A 42 30.18 -23.00 -1.76
C THR A 42 29.29 -22.58 -2.93
N ALA A 43 29.01 -23.49 -3.86
CA ALA A 43 28.10 -23.21 -4.97
C ALA A 43 26.69 -22.88 -4.47
N VAL A 44 26.16 -23.65 -3.52
CA VAL A 44 24.84 -23.39 -2.90
C VAL A 44 24.81 -22.04 -2.20
N LEU A 45 25.84 -21.72 -1.41
CA LEU A 45 25.94 -20.42 -0.72
C LEU A 45 26.04 -19.25 -1.71
N LEU A 46 26.83 -19.39 -2.77
CA LEU A 46 26.93 -18.38 -3.82
C LEU A 46 25.60 -18.20 -4.56
N THR A 47 24.88 -19.29 -4.87
CA THR A 47 23.54 -19.18 -5.45
C THR A 47 22.52 -18.59 -4.49
N ALA A 48 22.65 -18.83 -3.18
CA ALA A 48 21.75 -18.27 -2.18
C ALA A 48 21.98 -16.77 -2.00
N VAL A 49 23.24 -16.32 -1.92
CA VAL A 49 23.59 -14.89 -1.88
C VAL A 49 23.13 -14.19 -3.17
N TRP A 50 23.41 -14.80 -4.33
CA TRP A 50 22.98 -14.27 -5.61
C TRP A 50 21.46 -14.27 -5.80
N ALA A 51 20.73 -15.19 -5.18
CA ALA A 51 19.27 -15.18 -5.16
C ALA A 51 18.70 -14.16 -4.15
N ALA A 52 19.40 -13.88 -3.05
CA ALA A 52 19.03 -12.86 -2.08
C ALA A 52 19.27 -11.43 -2.61
N ASP A 53 20.30 -11.24 -3.44
CA ASP A 53 20.61 -9.96 -4.10
C ASP A 53 19.73 -9.70 -5.33
N ARG A 54 18.87 -10.64 -5.71
CA ARG A 54 17.87 -10.37 -6.73
C ARG A 54 16.67 -9.64 -6.13
N PRO A 55 16.12 -8.63 -6.84
CA PRO A 55 14.75 -8.21 -6.58
C PRO A 55 13.86 -9.46 -6.62
N PRO A 56 12.97 -9.66 -5.62
CA PRO A 56 12.08 -10.81 -5.63
C PRO A 56 11.36 -10.86 -6.98
N PRO A 57 11.29 -12.03 -7.63
CA PRO A 57 10.52 -12.15 -8.87
C PRO A 57 9.09 -11.68 -8.59
N ALA A 58 8.56 -10.83 -9.48
CA ALA A 58 7.16 -10.43 -9.46
C ALA A 58 6.29 -11.69 -9.24
N GLY A 59 5.37 -11.59 -8.29
CA GLY A 59 4.60 -12.72 -7.77
C GLY A 59 3.86 -13.48 -8.87
N ASP A 60 3.56 -14.74 -8.56
CA ASP A 60 2.77 -15.69 -9.33
C ASP A 60 1.55 -15.04 -10.04
N ASP A 61 1.57 -15.01 -11.39
CA ASP A 61 0.59 -14.41 -12.32
C ASP A 61 -0.85 -14.99 -12.22
N THR A 62 -1.17 -15.73 -11.15
CA THR A 62 -2.48 -16.39 -10.95
C THR A 62 -3.41 -15.64 -10.00
N VAL A 63 -2.98 -14.50 -9.43
CA VAL A 63 -3.85 -13.51 -8.78
C VAL A 63 -3.62 -12.19 -9.50
N GLY A 64 -4.58 -11.75 -10.33
CA GLY A 64 -4.38 -10.62 -11.24
C GLY A 64 -3.64 -9.44 -10.61
N ASP A 65 -2.50 -9.08 -11.17
CA ASP A 65 -1.58 -8.07 -10.63
C ASP A 65 -2.30 -6.76 -10.29
N VAL A 66 -2.46 -6.52 -8.99
CA VAL A 66 -2.91 -5.24 -8.46
C VAL A 66 -1.67 -4.40 -8.26
N VAL A 67 -1.50 -3.39 -9.12
CA VAL A 67 -0.46 -2.38 -8.94
C VAL A 67 -0.74 -1.60 -7.66
N ARG A 68 0.22 -1.59 -6.73
CA ARG A 68 0.16 -0.84 -5.48
C ARG A 68 1.14 0.31 -5.58
N VAL A 69 0.67 1.52 -5.29
CA VAL A 69 1.46 2.75 -5.35
C VAL A 69 1.33 3.46 -4.01
N GLY A 70 2.45 3.92 -3.44
CA GLY A 70 2.52 4.46 -2.08
C GLY A 70 3.09 3.48 -1.05
N VAL A 71 2.78 3.72 0.22
CA VAL A 71 3.46 3.05 1.35
C VAL A 71 2.57 1.96 1.95
N ALA A 72 3.12 0.76 2.06
CA ALA A 72 2.45 -0.35 2.74
C ALA A 72 2.30 -0.07 4.26
N GLU A 73 1.33 -0.71 4.90
CA GLU A 73 1.16 -0.66 6.36
C GLU A 73 2.44 -1.10 7.07
N GLY A 74 2.86 -0.35 8.09
CA GLY A 74 4.14 -0.56 8.79
C GLY A 74 5.37 -0.10 8.02
N GLY A 75 5.22 0.42 6.79
CA GLY A 75 6.32 0.93 5.97
C GLY A 75 6.86 2.27 6.48
N SER A 76 8.15 2.51 6.26
CA SER A 76 8.83 3.77 6.59
C SER A 76 8.49 4.84 5.56
N ILE A 77 7.95 5.97 6.02
CA ILE A 77 7.59 7.10 5.16
C ILE A 77 8.84 7.87 4.70
N PRO A 78 9.85 8.13 5.56
CA PRO A 78 11.11 8.70 5.10
C PRO A 78 11.86 7.80 4.11
N GLY A 79 11.81 6.47 4.32
CA GLY A 79 12.40 5.51 3.39
C GLY A 79 11.74 5.55 2.01
N TYR A 80 10.41 5.55 1.99
CA TYR A 80 9.63 5.70 0.76
C TYR A 80 9.89 7.02 0.04
N ALA A 81 9.98 8.14 0.77
CA ALA A 81 10.27 9.44 0.18
C ALA A 81 11.64 9.44 -0.50
N ALA A 82 12.67 8.90 0.16
CA ALA A 82 14.02 8.81 -0.39
C ALA A 82 14.08 7.90 -1.63
N GLU A 83 13.34 6.79 -1.64
CA GLU A 83 13.24 5.89 -2.79
C GLU A 83 12.52 6.58 -3.97
N SER A 84 11.40 7.24 -3.70
CA SER A 84 10.64 8.00 -4.71
C SER A 84 11.49 9.12 -5.33
N ASP A 85 12.27 9.86 -4.52
CA ASP A 85 13.17 10.90 -4.99
C ASP A 85 14.29 10.33 -5.88
N ALA A 86 14.84 9.17 -5.51
CA ALA A 86 15.86 8.48 -6.29
C ALA A 86 15.30 7.99 -7.63
N GLU A 87 14.09 7.43 -7.64
CA GLU A 87 13.40 7.02 -8.86
C GLU A 87 13.08 8.21 -9.75
N LEU A 88 12.57 9.29 -9.18
CA LEU A 88 12.29 10.54 -9.89
C LEU A 88 13.56 11.12 -10.54
N ALA A 89 14.68 11.12 -9.82
CA ALA A 89 15.97 11.58 -10.34
C ALA A 89 16.52 10.68 -11.46
N ALA A 90 16.17 9.39 -11.46
CA ALA A 90 16.52 8.44 -12.49
C ALA A 90 15.59 8.49 -13.72
N LEU A 91 14.46 9.18 -13.64
CA LEU A 91 13.58 9.37 -14.80
C LEU A 91 14.27 10.20 -15.88
N GLY A 92 14.20 9.70 -17.10
CA GLY A 92 14.63 10.41 -18.29
C GLY A 92 13.56 10.38 -19.38
N GLY A 93 13.82 11.12 -20.46
CA GLY A 93 12.94 11.19 -21.62
C GLY A 93 11.86 12.27 -21.49
N THR A 94 10.95 12.27 -22.47
CA THR A 94 9.88 13.28 -22.60
C THR A 94 8.48 12.70 -22.49
N ASP A 95 8.37 11.38 -22.32
CA ASP A 95 7.08 10.72 -22.25
C ASP A 95 6.42 10.97 -20.90
N SER A 96 5.12 11.27 -20.92
CA SER A 96 4.34 11.42 -19.69
C SER A 96 4.15 10.07 -18.99
N ALA A 97 4.38 10.03 -17.68
CA ALA A 97 4.07 8.90 -16.81
C ALA A 97 3.01 9.29 -15.78
N PHE A 98 2.38 8.29 -15.17
CA PHE A 98 1.59 8.54 -13.98
C PHE A 98 2.51 8.71 -12.77
N ALA A 99 2.08 9.54 -11.82
CA ALA A 99 2.74 9.69 -10.55
C ALA A 99 1.72 9.89 -9.42
N LEU A 100 2.00 9.33 -8.25
CA LEU A 100 1.29 9.63 -7.02
C LEU A 100 1.99 10.80 -6.33
N VAL A 101 1.24 11.88 -6.12
CA VAL A 101 1.70 13.08 -5.43
C VAL A 101 1.04 13.11 -4.07
N THR A 102 1.82 13.21 -3.01
CA THR A 102 1.32 13.38 -1.64
C THR A 102 1.65 14.79 -1.15
N PHE A 103 0.77 15.35 -0.33
CA PHE A 103 0.94 16.71 0.18
C PHE A 103 1.36 16.70 1.65
N THR A 104 2.03 17.78 2.06
CA THR A 104 2.48 17.98 3.44
C THR A 104 1.30 18.22 4.40
N GLU A 105 0.21 18.79 3.90
CA GLU A 105 -1.01 19.08 4.65
C GLU A 105 -2.26 18.68 3.85
N TYR A 106 -3.41 18.65 4.53
CA TYR A 106 -4.70 18.56 3.84
C TYR A 106 -5.01 19.88 3.12
N LEU A 107 -5.28 19.80 1.82
CA LEU A 107 -5.57 20.93 0.96
C LEU A 107 -7.07 21.05 0.64
N ALA A 108 -7.54 22.29 0.52
CA ALA A 108 -8.85 22.61 -0.05
C ALA A 108 -8.77 22.58 -1.59
N PRO A 109 -9.91 22.47 -2.31
CA PRO A 109 -9.93 22.33 -3.77
C PRO A 109 -9.11 23.39 -4.54
N ASP A 110 -9.23 24.66 -4.15
CA ASP A 110 -8.51 25.75 -4.82
C ASP A 110 -7.00 25.72 -4.56
N ARG A 111 -6.60 25.39 -3.32
CA ARG A 111 -5.18 25.23 -2.97
C ARG A 111 -4.55 24.04 -3.66
N LEU A 112 -5.29 22.93 -3.78
CA LEU A 112 -4.85 21.76 -4.52
C LEU A 112 -4.61 22.09 -6.00
N ALA A 113 -5.56 22.81 -6.62
CA ALA A 113 -5.42 23.24 -8.01
C ALA A 113 -4.18 24.14 -8.20
N ALA A 114 -3.92 25.06 -7.27
CA ALA A 114 -2.74 25.92 -7.29
C ALA A 114 -1.43 25.14 -7.06
N ALA A 115 -1.44 24.12 -6.19
CA ALA A 115 -0.29 23.27 -5.91
C ALA A 115 0.10 22.40 -7.12
N LEU A 116 -0.90 21.91 -7.86
CA LEU A 116 -0.69 21.07 -9.05
C LEU A 116 -0.42 21.88 -10.33
N ASP A 117 -0.71 23.18 -10.32
CA ASP A 117 -0.26 24.14 -11.34
C ASP A 117 -0.60 23.68 -12.77
N GLY A 118 -1.89 23.43 -12.99
CA GLY A 118 -2.44 23.10 -14.31
C GLY A 118 -2.14 21.69 -14.85
N ARG A 119 -1.40 20.85 -14.11
CA ARG A 119 -1.08 19.47 -14.52
C ARG A 119 -2.34 18.61 -14.65
N ALA A 120 -2.29 17.64 -15.57
CA ALA A 120 -3.41 16.72 -15.79
C ALA A 120 -3.56 15.78 -14.59
N VAL A 121 -4.65 15.96 -13.84
CA VAL A 121 -4.99 15.13 -12.68
C VAL A 121 -6.03 14.10 -13.09
N ALA A 122 -5.86 12.86 -12.65
CA ALA A 122 -6.80 11.78 -12.95
C ALA A 122 -7.64 11.40 -11.73
N VAL A 123 -7.03 11.38 -10.55
CA VAL A 123 -7.69 11.01 -9.29
C VAL A 123 -7.16 11.91 -8.17
N VAL A 124 -8.04 12.34 -7.28
CA VAL A 124 -7.68 12.98 -6.00
C VAL A 124 -8.12 12.06 -4.87
N VAL A 125 -7.28 11.92 -3.85
CA VAL A 125 -7.56 11.15 -2.64
C VAL A 125 -7.77 12.13 -1.49
N GLY A 126 -8.84 11.90 -0.72
CA GLY A 126 -9.20 12.74 0.41
C GLY A 126 -9.81 11.96 1.56
N ARG A 127 -9.81 12.58 2.74
CA ARG A 127 -10.56 12.18 3.94
C ARG A 127 -10.73 13.39 4.83
N VAL A 128 -11.82 13.46 5.57
CA VAL A 128 -12.07 14.57 6.49
C VAL A 128 -11.22 14.38 7.76
N PRO A 129 -10.29 15.28 8.11
CA PRO A 129 -9.47 15.09 9.32
C PRO A 129 -10.30 15.41 10.57
N LEU A 130 -10.89 14.38 11.19
CA LEU A 130 -11.58 14.48 12.48
C LEU A 130 -10.67 13.92 13.59
N PRO A 131 -10.37 14.68 14.66
CA PRO A 131 -9.53 14.20 15.75
C PRO A 131 -10.06 12.91 16.37
N GLY A 132 -9.19 11.91 16.55
CA GLY A 132 -9.52 10.63 17.20
C GLY A 132 -10.54 9.77 16.46
N THR A 133 -10.83 10.08 15.19
CA THR A 133 -11.85 9.40 14.38
C THR A 133 -11.28 9.00 13.04
N GLN A 134 -11.42 7.72 12.67
CA GLN A 134 -11.17 7.29 11.31
C GLN A 134 -12.34 7.71 10.41
N THR A 135 -12.01 8.50 9.40
CA THR A 135 -12.95 8.95 8.37
C THR A 135 -12.72 8.18 7.09
N GLU A 136 -13.72 8.15 6.22
CA GLU A 136 -13.63 7.40 4.98
C GLU A 136 -12.59 8.04 4.04
N ILE A 137 -11.67 7.22 3.52
CA ILE A 137 -10.78 7.62 2.42
C ILE A 137 -11.57 7.49 1.11
N VAL A 138 -11.75 8.61 0.43
CA VAL A 138 -12.48 8.71 -0.83
C VAL A 138 -11.55 8.96 -2.00
N ARG A 139 -11.91 8.45 -3.17
CA ARG A 139 -11.26 8.72 -4.45
C ARG A 139 -12.22 9.50 -5.34
N ILE A 140 -11.77 10.66 -5.82
CA ILE A 140 -12.54 11.54 -6.69
C ILE A 140 -11.86 11.55 -8.05
N ALA A 141 -12.53 10.99 -9.07
CA ALA A 141 -12.06 11.11 -10.45
C ALA A 141 -12.25 12.56 -10.92
N VAL A 142 -11.20 13.12 -11.52
CA VAL A 142 -11.18 14.53 -11.95
C VAL A 142 -10.66 14.62 -13.39
N GLN A 143 -11.21 15.57 -14.15
CA GLN A 143 -10.67 15.95 -15.46
C GLN A 143 -10.38 17.46 -15.50
N ARG A 144 -11.15 18.26 -14.75
CA ARG A 144 -11.02 19.71 -14.65
C ARG A 144 -11.02 20.15 -13.19
N LEU A 145 -9.89 20.67 -12.74
CA LEU A 145 -9.78 21.29 -11.42
C LEU A 145 -10.13 22.79 -11.48
N PRO A 146 -10.74 23.35 -10.41
CA PRO A 146 -11.27 22.66 -9.23
C PRO A 146 -12.73 22.17 -9.41
N ALA A 147 -13.38 22.44 -10.55
CA ALA A 147 -14.82 22.25 -10.72
C ALA A 147 -15.29 20.79 -10.52
N ASP A 148 -14.62 19.81 -11.11
CA ASP A 148 -15.03 18.39 -10.98
C ASP A 148 -14.80 17.89 -9.54
N LEU A 149 -13.80 18.43 -8.85
CA LEU A 149 -13.50 18.10 -7.46
C LEU A 149 -14.58 18.63 -6.51
N ILE A 150 -14.99 19.90 -6.67
CA ILE A 150 -16.11 20.49 -5.92
C ILE A 150 -17.40 19.69 -6.20
N GLY A 151 -17.64 19.33 -7.46
CA GLY A 151 -18.77 18.47 -7.84
C GLY A 151 -18.73 17.10 -7.17
N GLY A 152 -17.57 16.44 -7.16
CA GLY A 152 -17.36 15.16 -6.50
C GLY A 152 -17.55 15.23 -4.98
N MET A 153 -17.05 16.27 -4.33
CA MET A 153 -17.26 16.50 -2.89
C MET A 153 -18.74 16.66 -2.55
N ARG A 154 -19.52 17.37 -3.38
CA ARG A 154 -20.98 17.47 -3.19
C ARG A 154 -21.68 16.11 -3.29
N VAL A 155 -21.30 15.28 -4.25
CA VAL A 155 -21.84 13.90 -4.38
C VAL A 155 -21.51 13.05 -3.15
N ILE A 156 -20.28 13.19 -2.62
CA ILE A 156 -19.88 12.51 -1.38
C ILE A 156 -20.70 13.02 -0.20
N ALA A 157 -20.92 14.33 -0.08
CA ALA A 157 -21.74 14.92 0.97
C ALA A 157 -23.17 14.36 0.96
N GLU A 158 -23.81 14.30 -0.21
CA GLU A 158 -25.16 13.73 -0.38
C GLU A 158 -25.22 12.23 -0.04
N ARG A 159 -24.13 11.47 -0.28
CA ARG A 159 -24.00 10.07 0.15
C ARG A 159 -23.87 9.99 1.68
N LYS A 160 -23.05 10.84 2.29
CA LYS A 160 -22.82 10.88 3.73
C LYS A 160 -24.05 11.33 4.54
N ASP A 161 -24.86 12.25 3.99
CA ASP A 161 -26.16 12.60 4.58
C ASP A 161 -27.10 11.39 4.68
N ARG A 162 -27.15 10.59 3.61
CA ARG A 162 -27.94 9.35 3.57
C ARG A 162 -27.42 8.35 4.59
N GLU A 163 -26.11 8.14 4.63
CA GLU A 163 -25.46 7.27 5.62
C GLU A 163 -25.78 7.71 7.07
N ALA A 164 -25.70 9.00 7.38
CA ALA A 164 -26.08 9.53 8.68
C ALA A 164 -27.56 9.27 9.02
N ALA A 165 -28.46 9.47 8.05
CA ALA A 165 -29.88 9.16 8.22
C ALA A 165 -30.12 7.66 8.42
N ASP A 166 -29.38 6.80 7.74
CA ASP A 166 -29.46 5.34 7.86
C ASP A 166 -29.07 4.88 9.26
N TYR A 167 -27.96 5.39 9.80
CA TYR A 167 -27.55 5.13 11.18
C TYR A 167 -28.60 5.58 12.20
N ARG A 168 -29.17 6.78 12.06
CA ARG A 168 -30.25 7.25 12.95
C ARG A 168 -31.47 6.33 12.91
N ARG A 169 -31.84 5.82 11.72
CA ARG A 169 -32.94 4.86 11.58
C ARG A 169 -32.62 3.51 12.23
N LEU A 170 -31.37 3.07 12.21
CA LEU A 170 -30.95 1.84 12.90
C LEU A 170 -30.96 2.02 14.41
N SER A 171 -30.42 3.13 14.93
CA SER A 171 -30.45 3.49 16.34
C SER A 171 -31.89 3.55 16.88
N ALA A 172 -32.82 4.18 16.14
CA ALA A 172 -34.23 4.30 16.53
C ALA A 172 -35.00 2.97 16.56
N LYS A 173 -34.49 1.88 15.94
CA LYS A 173 -35.10 0.55 16.01
C LYS A 173 -34.74 -0.21 17.29
N LEU A 174 -33.72 0.25 18.02
CA LEU A 174 -33.28 -0.35 19.27
C LEU A 174 -34.12 0.21 20.42
N THR A 175 -35.14 -0.54 20.85
CA THR A 175 -36.12 -0.14 21.86
C THR A 175 -35.88 -0.71 23.26
N GLY A 176 -35.00 -1.69 23.41
CA GLY A 176 -34.64 -2.30 24.68
C GLY A 176 -33.41 -1.66 25.34
N ASP A 177 -33.28 -1.90 26.64
CA ASP A 177 -32.21 -1.37 27.48
C ASP A 177 -31.18 -2.44 27.86
N SER A 178 -31.13 -3.54 27.11
CA SER A 178 -30.11 -4.57 27.32
C SER A 178 -28.71 -4.00 27.05
N ALA A 179 -27.70 -4.48 27.78
CA ALA A 179 -26.33 -4.00 27.58
C ALA A 179 -25.84 -4.11 26.11
N PRO A 180 -26.08 -5.22 25.38
CA PRO A 180 -25.72 -5.31 23.95
C PRO A 180 -26.47 -4.30 23.07
N GLU A 181 -27.73 -4.01 23.38
CA GLU A 181 -28.53 -3.06 22.62
C GLU A 181 -28.13 -1.61 22.87
N SER A 182 -27.75 -1.28 24.11
CA SER A 182 -27.16 0.00 24.46
C SER A 182 -25.80 0.24 23.76
N GLU A 183 -24.98 -0.79 23.68
CA GLU A 183 -23.70 -0.75 22.95
C GLU A 183 -23.93 -0.51 21.44
N LEU A 184 -24.83 -1.26 20.82
CA LEU A 184 -25.19 -1.06 19.41
C LEU A 184 -25.77 0.34 19.14
N ARG A 185 -26.58 0.87 20.07
CA ARG A 185 -27.11 2.24 19.97
C ARG A 185 -25.98 3.26 19.96
N THR A 186 -24.99 3.10 20.84
CA THR A 186 -23.79 3.96 20.89
C THR A 186 -23.01 3.92 19.59
N VAL A 187 -22.83 2.73 19.00
CA VAL A 187 -22.16 2.58 17.69
C VAL A 187 -22.93 3.31 16.58
N TYR A 188 -24.25 3.14 16.50
CA TYR A 188 -25.05 3.82 15.48
C TYR A 188 -25.12 5.34 15.68
N ASP A 189 -25.23 5.82 16.91
CA ASP A 189 -25.24 7.26 17.19
C ASP A 189 -23.88 7.91 16.88
N SER A 190 -22.78 7.22 17.17
CA SER A 190 -21.44 7.64 16.77
C SER A 190 -21.31 7.69 15.25
N GLY A 191 -21.70 6.61 14.54
CA GLY A 191 -21.68 6.56 13.08
C GLY A 191 -22.52 7.67 12.43
N ALA A 192 -23.71 7.96 12.99
CA ALA A 192 -24.55 9.06 12.53
C ALA A 192 -23.88 10.43 12.70
N THR A 193 -23.14 10.62 13.79
CA THR A 193 -22.42 11.86 14.08
C THR A 193 -21.24 12.05 13.13
N VAL A 194 -20.42 11.02 12.95
CA VAL A 194 -19.26 11.05 12.04
C VAL A 194 -19.72 11.29 10.59
N ALA A 195 -20.71 10.53 10.10
CA ALA A 195 -21.21 10.69 8.75
C ALA A 195 -21.81 12.09 8.50
N ALA A 196 -22.50 12.67 9.49
CA ALA A 196 -23.03 14.04 9.38
C ALA A 196 -21.92 15.11 9.37
N ALA A 197 -20.86 14.91 10.16
CA ALA A 197 -19.69 15.78 10.16
C ALA A 197 -18.94 15.71 8.81
N GLU A 198 -18.72 14.51 8.28
CA GLU A 198 -18.13 14.31 6.95
C GLU A 198 -18.98 14.98 5.86
N ALA A 199 -20.30 14.79 5.89
CA ALA A 199 -21.21 15.40 4.92
C ALA A 199 -21.09 16.94 4.90
N THR A 200 -21.05 17.55 6.08
CA THR A 200 -20.90 19.00 6.24
C THR A 200 -19.56 19.48 5.71
N ALA A 201 -18.46 18.83 6.11
CA ALA A 201 -17.13 19.18 5.67
C ALA A 201 -16.98 19.13 4.13
N TYR A 202 -17.49 18.06 3.50
CA TYR A 202 -17.45 17.95 2.03
C TYR A 202 -18.33 18.99 1.33
N ARG A 203 -19.51 19.30 1.88
CA ARG A 203 -20.41 20.33 1.33
C ARG A 203 -19.77 21.72 1.37
N ASP A 204 -19.01 21.99 2.41
CA ASP A 204 -18.37 23.29 2.66
C ASP A 204 -16.99 23.42 1.96
N GLY A 205 -16.55 22.40 1.23
CA GLY A 205 -15.28 22.45 0.49
C GLY A 205 -14.05 22.31 1.40
N CYS A 206 -14.09 21.39 2.36
CA CYS A 206 -13.03 21.19 3.35
C CYS A 206 -11.59 21.13 2.79
N SER A 207 -10.64 21.52 3.65
CA SER A 207 -9.23 21.13 3.55
C SER A 207 -9.08 19.67 3.97
N CYS A 208 -9.31 18.75 3.04
CA CYS A 208 -9.43 17.31 3.32
C CYS A 208 -8.82 16.44 2.20
N LEU A 209 -8.06 17.04 1.29
CA LEU A 209 -7.43 16.37 0.15
C LEU A 209 -5.94 16.26 0.41
N TYR A 210 -5.35 15.08 0.27
CA TYR A 210 -3.97 14.85 0.71
C TYR A 210 -3.10 14.09 -0.28
N ALA A 211 -3.68 13.59 -1.37
CA ALA A 211 -2.91 13.06 -2.48
C ALA A 211 -3.63 13.22 -3.82
N ALA A 212 -2.88 13.17 -4.92
CA ALA A 212 -3.39 13.19 -6.27
C ALA A 212 -2.58 12.25 -7.17
N VAL A 213 -3.25 11.58 -8.10
CA VAL A 213 -2.59 10.88 -9.20
C VAL A 213 -2.64 11.78 -10.42
N ILE A 214 -1.47 12.13 -10.93
CA ILE A 214 -1.32 12.98 -12.11
C ILE A 214 -0.66 12.23 -13.25
N ARG A 215 -0.79 12.77 -14.46
CA ARG A 215 0.01 12.36 -15.62
C ARG A 215 0.85 13.56 -16.07
N ALA A 216 2.17 13.42 -16.02
CA ALA A 216 3.11 14.49 -16.34
C ALA A 216 4.45 13.93 -16.85
N THR A 217 5.22 14.77 -17.53
CA THR A 217 6.58 14.47 -17.98
C THR A 217 7.57 14.47 -16.81
N PRO A 218 8.74 13.81 -16.93
CA PRO A 218 9.77 13.83 -15.89
C PRO A 218 10.13 15.24 -15.41
N ALA A 219 10.30 16.20 -16.34
CA ALA A 219 10.61 17.58 -16.01
C ALA A 219 9.51 18.27 -15.17
N GLU A 220 8.24 18.03 -15.50
CA GLU A 220 7.11 18.56 -14.75
C GLU A 220 6.97 17.93 -13.37
N LEU A 221 7.30 16.65 -13.23
CA LEU A 221 7.34 15.92 -11.95
C LEU A 221 8.47 16.44 -11.05
N SER A 222 9.68 16.61 -11.58
CA SER A 222 10.80 17.20 -10.83
C SER A 222 10.50 18.62 -10.39
N ALA A 223 9.85 19.43 -11.23
CA ALA A 223 9.41 20.77 -10.85
C ALA A 223 8.34 20.75 -9.75
N LEU A 224 7.47 19.73 -9.75
CA LEU A 224 6.44 19.56 -8.73
C LEU A 224 7.03 19.13 -7.38
N ALA A 225 8.03 18.24 -7.38
CA ALA A 225 8.73 17.80 -6.18
C ALA A 225 9.44 18.95 -5.44
N GLY A 226 9.82 20.02 -6.14
CA GLY A 226 10.42 21.21 -5.53
C GLY A 226 9.44 22.16 -4.84
N ARG A 227 8.14 21.85 -4.80
CA ARG A 227 7.12 22.74 -4.22
C ARG A 227 6.93 22.51 -2.72
N PRO A 228 6.70 23.56 -1.93
CA PRO A 228 6.57 23.45 -0.47
C PRO A 228 5.32 22.68 -0.02
N GLU A 229 4.26 22.65 -0.83
CA GLU A 229 3.04 21.90 -0.50
C GLU A 229 3.19 20.40 -0.77
N VAL A 230 4.18 19.99 -1.57
CA VAL A 230 4.37 18.61 -2.03
C VAL A 230 5.34 17.91 -1.09
N ARG A 231 4.92 16.74 -0.62
CA ARG A 231 5.72 15.91 0.30
C ARG A 231 6.53 14.87 -0.47
N VAL A 232 5.88 14.11 -1.36
CA VAL A 232 6.52 13.09 -2.19
C VAL A 232 5.88 13.11 -3.57
N VAL A 233 6.71 12.90 -4.60
CA VAL A 233 6.27 12.57 -5.96
C VAL A 233 6.81 11.18 -6.28
N ASP A 234 5.92 10.19 -6.28
CA ASP A 234 6.22 8.78 -6.56
C ASP A 234 5.89 8.44 -8.02
N PRO A 235 6.91 8.23 -8.89
CA PRO A 235 6.71 7.92 -10.30
C PRO A 235 6.21 6.49 -10.56
N ALA A 236 4.89 6.31 -10.56
CA ALA A 236 4.26 5.01 -10.84
C ALA A 236 4.22 4.67 -12.35
N ARG A 237 5.34 4.25 -12.94
CA ARG A 237 5.44 3.92 -14.38
C ARG A 237 4.66 2.67 -14.78
N GLU A 238 4.55 1.73 -13.85
CA GLU A 238 3.77 0.50 -13.95
C GLU A 238 2.26 0.75 -13.92
N LEU A 239 1.83 1.94 -13.49
CA LEU A 239 0.44 2.34 -13.45
C LEU A 239 -0.09 2.63 -14.86
N SER A 240 -0.60 1.61 -15.54
CA SER A 240 -1.28 1.77 -16.84
C SER A 240 -2.80 1.94 -16.69
N ARG A 241 -3.37 1.45 -15.58
CA ARG A 241 -4.80 1.35 -15.32
C ARG A 241 -5.16 1.75 -13.89
N LEU A 242 -5.73 2.95 -13.76
CA LEU A 242 -6.11 3.53 -12.45
C LEU A 242 -7.22 2.75 -11.72
N ASP A 243 -8.06 2.04 -12.49
CA ASP A 243 -9.19 1.26 -11.97
C ASP A 243 -8.76 -0.05 -11.30
N ARG A 244 -7.52 -0.50 -11.56
CA ARG A 244 -6.93 -1.71 -10.95
C ARG A 244 -5.84 -1.41 -9.94
N ALA A 245 -5.61 -0.14 -9.66
CA ALA A 245 -4.56 0.30 -8.76
C ALA A 245 -5.09 0.54 -7.35
N VAL A 246 -4.29 0.09 -6.39
CA VAL A 246 -4.47 0.39 -4.97
C VAL A 246 -3.50 1.52 -4.62
N LEU A 247 -4.07 2.67 -4.29
CA LEU A 247 -3.33 3.85 -3.89
C LEU A 247 -3.23 3.85 -2.36
N LEU A 248 -2.01 3.91 -1.84
CA LEU A 248 -1.69 3.94 -0.41
C LEU A 248 -0.88 5.19 -0.06
N PRO A 249 -1.38 6.41 -0.35
CA PRO A 249 -0.69 7.62 0.05
C PRO A 249 -0.62 7.70 1.59
N PRO A 250 0.56 7.95 2.18
CA PRO A 250 0.67 8.23 3.62
C PRO A 250 -0.20 9.44 3.99
N LEU A 251 -0.76 9.41 5.19
CA LEU A 251 -1.54 10.52 5.71
C LEU A 251 -0.62 11.70 6.08
N PRO A 252 -1.07 12.97 5.96
CA PRO A 252 -0.30 14.13 6.40
C PRO A 252 0.19 14.04 7.84
N GLU A 253 -0.61 13.51 8.76
CA GLU A 253 -0.23 13.35 10.17
C GLU A 253 0.73 12.18 10.46
N GLN A 254 1.11 11.39 9.44
CA GLN A 254 2.04 10.27 9.60
C GLN A 254 3.42 10.67 9.09
N ASP A 255 4.40 10.82 9.98
CA ASP A 255 5.74 11.26 9.62
C ASP A 255 6.76 10.12 9.48
N ASP A 256 6.70 9.13 10.37
CA ASP A 256 7.73 8.09 10.45
C ASP A 256 7.31 6.78 9.74
N VAL A 257 6.16 6.24 10.14
CA VAL A 257 5.69 4.91 9.75
C VAL A 257 4.19 4.96 9.50
N VAL A 258 3.72 4.26 8.47
CA VAL A 258 2.28 4.08 8.24
C VAL A 258 1.69 3.22 9.35
N LYS A 259 0.76 3.80 10.10
CA LYS A 259 0.01 3.12 11.16
C LYS A 259 -1.44 2.91 10.69
N PRO A 260 -2.09 1.79 11.03
CA PRO A 260 -3.53 1.72 10.91
C PRO A 260 -4.16 2.87 11.72
N PRO A 261 -5.17 3.56 11.19
CA PRO A 261 -5.83 4.61 11.97
C PRO A 261 -6.41 4.00 13.25
N VAL A 262 -6.25 4.69 14.38
CA VAL A 262 -6.84 4.28 15.65
C VAL A 262 -8.22 4.88 15.77
N ASP A 263 -9.25 4.05 15.91
CA ASP A 263 -10.57 4.53 16.32
C ASP A 263 -10.61 4.61 17.85
N GLY A 264 -11.01 5.76 18.40
CA GLY A 264 -11.16 5.93 19.86
C GLY A 264 -12.12 4.93 20.52
N LEU A 265 -12.97 4.25 19.73
CA LEU A 265 -13.80 3.14 20.19
C LEU A 265 -12.97 1.90 20.59
N THR A 266 -11.85 1.64 19.89
CA THR A 266 -10.99 0.48 20.19
C THR A 266 -10.15 0.67 21.46
N GLU A 267 -9.76 1.90 21.80
CA GLU A 267 -9.10 2.19 23.10
C GLU A 267 -10.05 1.98 24.28
N SER A 268 -11.33 2.30 24.13
CA SER A 268 -12.33 2.09 25.18
C SER A 268 -12.69 0.61 25.41
N MET A 269 -12.32 -0.29 24.49
CA MET A 269 -12.57 -1.73 24.56
C MET A 269 -11.33 -2.55 24.94
N ALA A 270 -10.16 -1.92 25.10
CA ALA A 270 -8.99 -2.60 25.62
C ALA A 270 -9.23 -3.01 27.08
N PRO A 271 -9.23 -4.31 27.43
CA PRO A 271 -9.22 -4.68 28.84
C PRO A 271 -7.93 -4.12 29.45
N ASN A 272 -8.05 -3.42 30.58
CA ASN A 272 -6.92 -2.99 31.40
C ASN A 272 -6.14 -4.24 31.87
N GLY A 273 -5.26 -4.75 31.00
CA GLY A 273 -4.43 -5.90 31.23
C GLY A 273 -3.23 -5.47 32.04
N THR A 274 -3.25 -5.74 33.33
CA THR A 274 -2.09 -5.68 34.20
C THR A 274 -0.95 -6.52 33.61
N PRO A 275 0.33 -6.08 33.68
CA PRO A 275 1.44 -6.86 33.18
C PRO A 275 1.57 -8.15 33.98
N VAL A 276 1.45 -9.31 33.32
CA VAL A 276 1.82 -10.59 33.91
C VAL A 276 3.34 -10.74 33.80
N THR A 277 4.03 -10.59 34.92
CA THR A 277 5.46 -10.89 35.04
C THR A 277 5.71 -12.40 34.81
N PRO A 278 6.64 -12.82 33.94
CA PRO A 278 7.00 -14.22 33.82
C PRO A 278 7.84 -14.63 35.03
N GLY A 279 7.28 -15.51 35.87
CA GLY A 279 8.01 -16.18 36.94
C GLY A 279 8.99 -17.20 36.37
N GLY A 280 10.26 -17.06 36.76
CA GLY A 280 11.35 -17.94 36.33
C GLY A 280 11.27 -19.36 36.89
N ARG A 281 11.92 -20.26 36.17
CA ARG A 281 12.63 -21.44 36.69
C ARG A 281 13.90 -21.64 35.89
#